data_AF-A0A816FP80-F1
#
_entry.id   AF-A0A816FP80-F1
#
_cell.length_a   1.000
_cell.length_b   1.000
_cell.length_c   1.000
_cell.angle_alpha   90.00
_cell.angle_beta   90.00
_cell.angle_gamma   90.00
#
_symmetry.space_group_name_H-M   'P 1'
#
loop_
_entity.id
_entity.type
_entity.pdbx_description
1 polymer ?
#
loop_
_entity_poly.entity_id
_entity_poly.type
_entity_poly.pdbx_seq_one_letter_code
_entity_poly.pdbx_strand_id
1 'polypeptide(L)'
;MTTSREFWYLQLEEYNLESRLSLPVDRHRLSNDHRSSSACITHIPFDNEISQLFLDYASAHHVTLFQLGLSTLCALLFKLTHGENDLCISSLNANRYRNELQNIIGMFISTLPYRIQLDPQWSFDDLVKYVREKCSSILEHSHYPLQHILANSHINQSNISFLETMFDFVTISSHSDELSLDGASVKQVPSEQSFEVAKFDFMLTFMYNTILENNRLSCRLTCSNDLFDENTVTNIGRRLEYCFQQLFSTNENMNRMDTCYTSISKFDLILPEETQEVEDTIFCRQPHIMNEGMFFCISRFSCLTFVSIINILCKNITTNLFLYRSEEA
;
A
#
# COMPACT_ATOMS: atom_id res chain seq x y z
N MET A 1 14.20 18.94 24.73
CA MET A 1 14.46 17.73 23.93
C MET A 1 13.83 16.58 24.67
N THR A 2 12.75 16.03 24.14
CA THR A 2 12.12 14.80 24.68
C THR A 2 13.12 13.66 24.55
N THR A 3 13.22 12.79 25.55
CA THR A 3 14.13 11.63 25.45
C THR A 3 13.60 10.65 24.39
N SER A 4 14.47 9.90 23.70
CA SER A 4 14.02 8.93 22.69
C SER A 4 13.04 7.89 23.26
N ARG A 5 13.20 7.54 24.53
CA ARG A 5 12.26 6.65 25.24
C ARG A 5 10.86 7.26 25.32
N GLU A 6 10.74 8.52 25.75
CA GLU A 6 9.45 9.21 25.86
C GLU A 6 8.81 9.41 24.49
N PHE A 7 9.60 9.75 23.46
CA PHE A 7 9.10 9.84 22.08
C PHE A 7 8.46 8.52 21.64
N TRP A 8 9.16 7.40 21.80
CA TRP A 8 8.63 6.10 21.36
C TRP A 8 7.42 5.64 22.16
N TYR A 9 7.36 5.98 23.45
CA TYR A 9 6.16 5.75 24.26
C TYR A 9 4.95 6.49 23.68
N LEU A 10 5.08 7.80 23.43
CA LEU A 10 3.99 8.62 22.88
C LEU A 10 3.63 8.21 21.44
N GLN A 11 4.62 7.90 20.61
CA GLN A 11 4.42 7.55 19.21
C GLN A 11 3.57 6.27 19.04
N LEU A 12 3.66 5.33 19.99
CA LEU A 12 2.92 4.07 19.98
C LEU A 12 1.81 4.00 21.03
N GLU A 13 1.55 5.10 21.75
CA GLU A 13 0.54 5.17 22.80
C GLU A 13 -0.85 4.87 22.24
N GLU A 14 -1.63 3.99 22.89
CA GLU A 14 -2.95 3.53 22.41
C GLU A 14 -2.95 2.70 21.11
N TYR A 15 -1.80 2.48 20.46
CA TYR A 15 -1.75 1.57 19.32
C TYR A 15 -1.83 0.11 19.76
N ASN A 16 -2.76 -0.64 19.20
CA ASN A 16 -2.86 -2.07 19.46
C ASN A 16 -1.83 -2.85 18.62
N LEU A 17 -0.64 -3.05 19.18
CA LEU A 17 0.46 -3.80 18.54
C LEU A 17 0.19 -5.31 18.35
N GLU A 18 -0.93 -5.84 18.87
CA GLU A 18 -1.39 -7.20 18.59
C GLU A 18 -2.45 -7.23 17.46
N SER A 19 -3.12 -6.10 17.21
CA SER A 19 -4.09 -5.95 16.13
C SER A 19 -3.36 -5.89 14.80
N ARG A 20 -3.77 -6.77 13.89
CA ARG A 20 -3.22 -6.85 12.53
C ARG A 20 -4.04 -5.96 11.61
N LEU A 21 -3.37 -5.41 10.60
CA LEU A 21 -4.06 -4.77 9.49
C LEU A 21 -5.02 -5.77 8.85
N SER A 22 -6.23 -5.31 8.55
CA SER A 22 -7.27 -6.15 7.93
C SER A 22 -7.02 -6.32 6.42
N LEU A 23 -5.88 -6.89 6.07
CA LEU A 23 -5.48 -7.13 4.67
C LEU A 23 -6.39 -8.17 3.99
N PRO A 24 -6.62 -8.07 2.67
CA PRO A 24 -7.42 -9.02 1.91
C PRO A 24 -6.65 -10.34 1.69
N VAL A 25 -6.54 -11.14 2.75
CA VAL A 25 -5.89 -12.46 2.72
C VAL A 25 -6.86 -13.52 2.21
N ASP A 26 -6.34 -14.51 1.48
CA ASP A 26 -7.13 -15.60 0.90
C ASP A 26 -7.26 -16.80 1.86
N ARG A 27 -6.34 -16.89 2.83
CA ARG A 27 -6.25 -18.03 3.76
C ARG A 27 -6.15 -17.58 5.21
N HIS A 28 -6.59 -18.46 6.10
CA HIS A 28 -6.32 -18.30 7.53
C HIS A 28 -4.83 -18.45 7.82
N ARG A 29 -4.34 -17.60 8.72
CA ARG A 29 -2.96 -17.63 9.17
C ARG A 29 -2.61 -18.96 9.84
N LEU A 30 -1.51 -19.56 9.41
CA LEU A 30 -0.88 -20.69 10.07
C LEU A 30 -0.15 -20.25 11.36
N SER A 31 -0.01 -21.14 12.33
CA SER A 31 0.86 -20.89 13.49
C SER A 31 2.31 -20.68 13.04
N ASN A 32 3.10 -19.93 13.82
CA ASN A 32 4.48 -19.60 13.46
C ASN A 32 5.34 -20.83 13.14
N ASP A 33 5.11 -21.96 13.80
CA ASP A 33 5.84 -23.22 13.59
C ASP A 33 5.56 -23.91 12.24
N HIS A 34 4.53 -23.46 11.52
CA HIS A 34 4.08 -24.05 10.26
C HIS A 34 4.22 -23.11 9.06
N ARG A 35 4.93 -21.98 9.21
CA ARG A 35 5.16 -21.06 8.09
C ARG A 35 6.11 -21.67 7.06
N SER A 36 5.68 -21.72 5.79
CA SER A 36 6.48 -22.29 4.70
C SER A 36 7.61 -21.35 4.26
N SER A 37 7.52 -20.07 4.62
CA SER A 37 8.38 -18.97 4.14
C SER A 37 8.33 -18.76 2.61
N SER A 38 7.43 -19.45 1.89
CA SER A 38 7.24 -19.26 0.45
C SER A 38 6.61 -17.90 0.17
N ALA A 39 7.10 -17.22 -0.88
CA ALA A 39 6.57 -15.94 -1.33
C ALA A 39 5.77 -16.04 -2.63
N CYS A 40 4.73 -15.22 -2.73
CA CYS A 40 4.14 -14.78 -3.99
C CYS A 40 4.64 -13.36 -4.28
N ILE A 41 5.11 -13.11 -5.51
CA ILE A 41 5.70 -11.84 -5.88
C ILE A 41 5.06 -11.30 -7.15
N THR A 42 4.82 -10.00 -7.15
CA THR A 42 4.47 -9.23 -8.34
C THR A 42 5.45 -8.07 -8.49
N HIS A 43 6.01 -7.93 -9.69
CA HIS A 43 6.78 -6.77 -10.09
C HIS A 43 5.86 -5.77 -10.81
N ILE A 44 5.91 -4.52 -10.39
CA ILE A 44 5.16 -3.42 -10.98
C ILE A 44 6.19 -2.44 -11.60
N PRO A 45 6.47 -2.54 -12.91
CA PRO A 45 7.29 -1.55 -13.58
C PRO A 45 6.50 -0.24 -13.76
N PHE A 46 7.16 0.90 -13.60
CA PHE A 46 6.60 2.18 -14.02
C PHE A 46 7.29 2.65 -15.29
N ASP A 47 6.51 3.24 -16.19
CA ASP A 47 7.06 3.88 -17.36
C ASP A 47 7.92 5.10 -16.99
N ASN A 48 8.59 5.64 -18.00
CA ASN A 48 9.42 6.84 -17.84
C ASN A 48 8.66 8.05 -17.36
N GLU A 49 7.44 8.24 -17.86
CA GLU A 49 6.67 9.44 -17.57
C GLU A 49 6.27 9.45 -16.09
N ILE A 50 5.65 8.37 -15.59
CA ILE A 50 5.28 8.21 -14.19
C ILE A 50 6.52 8.27 -13.29
N SER A 51 7.61 7.61 -13.70
CA SER A 51 8.88 7.67 -12.96
C SER A 51 9.36 9.10 -12.79
N GLN A 52 9.36 9.90 -13.85
CA GLN A 52 9.80 11.30 -13.80
C GLN A 52 8.85 12.15 -12.95
N LEU A 53 7.54 11.93 -13.06
CA LEU A 53 6.54 12.69 -12.30
C LEU A 53 6.61 12.40 -10.81
N PHE A 54 6.91 11.16 -10.43
CA PHE A 54 7.17 10.81 -9.03
C PHE A 54 8.40 11.54 -8.48
N LEU A 55 9.49 11.62 -9.25
CA LEU A 55 10.71 12.35 -8.88
C LEU A 55 10.46 13.86 -8.78
N ASP A 56 9.76 14.44 -9.76
CA ASP A 56 9.43 15.86 -9.83
C ASP A 56 8.52 16.27 -8.68
N TYR A 57 7.52 15.44 -8.35
CA TYR A 57 6.64 15.65 -7.19
C TYR A 57 7.46 15.65 -5.89
N ALA A 58 8.34 14.66 -5.70
CA ALA A 58 9.18 14.59 -4.51
C ALA A 58 10.05 15.85 -4.35
N SER A 59 10.64 16.31 -5.46
CA SER A 59 11.43 17.55 -5.52
C SER A 59 10.60 18.80 -5.18
N ALA A 60 9.44 18.95 -5.83
CA ALA A 60 8.56 20.12 -5.67
C ALA A 60 7.98 20.24 -4.26
N HIS A 61 7.68 19.11 -3.60
CA HIS A 61 7.13 19.08 -2.24
C HIS A 61 8.21 18.97 -1.15
N HIS A 62 9.49 19.00 -1.55
CA HIS A 62 10.65 18.85 -0.66
C HIS A 62 10.55 17.61 0.26
N VAL A 63 10.17 16.48 -0.33
CA VAL A 63 10.05 15.18 0.36
C VAL A 63 11.03 14.18 -0.25
N THR A 64 11.44 13.17 0.52
CA THR A 64 12.26 12.08 -0.02
C THR A 64 11.39 11.07 -0.78
N LEU A 65 11.99 10.30 -1.68
CA LEU A 65 11.29 9.23 -2.40
C LEU A 65 10.75 8.15 -1.46
N PHE A 66 11.44 7.90 -0.34
CA PHE A 66 10.95 7.04 0.73
C PHE A 66 9.66 7.60 1.34
N GLN A 67 9.63 8.88 1.70
CA GLN A 67 8.45 9.52 2.30
C GLN A 67 7.26 9.50 1.33
N LEU A 68 7.50 9.78 0.05
CA LEU A 68 6.48 9.74 -0.98
C LEU A 68 5.95 8.30 -1.19
N GLY A 69 6.84 7.32 -1.33
CA GLY A 69 6.45 5.91 -1.51
C GLY A 69 5.71 5.36 -0.29
N LEU A 70 6.12 5.72 0.93
CA LEU A 70 5.40 5.34 2.16
C LEU A 70 4.01 5.97 2.21
N SER A 71 3.87 7.22 1.75
CA SER A 71 2.56 7.90 1.64
C SER A 71 1.65 7.16 0.66
N THR A 72 2.18 6.73 -0.50
CA THR A 72 1.41 5.93 -1.45
C THR A 72 1.01 4.58 -0.88
N LEU A 73 1.89 3.91 -0.13
CA LEU A 73 1.53 2.68 0.58
C LEU A 73 0.44 2.93 1.63
N CYS A 74 0.50 4.02 2.40
CA CYS A 74 -0.53 4.35 3.38
C CYS A 74 -1.89 4.56 2.72
N ALA A 75 -1.94 5.27 1.59
CA ALA A 75 -3.16 5.46 0.82
C ALA A 75 -3.71 4.13 0.26
N LEU A 76 -2.82 3.26 -0.27
CA LEU A 76 -3.20 1.93 -0.74
C LEU A 76 -3.77 1.08 0.42
N LEU A 77 -3.07 1.00 1.54
CA LEU A 77 -3.46 0.21 2.70
C LEU A 77 -4.80 0.70 3.25
N PHE A 78 -4.98 2.01 3.45
CA PHE A 78 -6.25 2.59 3.87
C PHE A 78 -7.43 2.09 3.03
N LYS A 79 -7.24 1.98 1.72
CA LYS A 79 -8.29 1.50 0.82
C LYS A 79 -8.43 -0.03 0.82
N LEU A 80 -7.32 -0.77 0.93
CA LEU A 80 -7.34 -2.24 1.01
C LEU A 80 -7.94 -2.77 2.32
N THR A 81 -7.80 -2.04 3.42
CA THR A 81 -8.30 -2.40 4.75
C THR A 81 -9.67 -1.79 5.07
N HIS A 82 -10.41 -1.36 4.03
CA HIS A 82 -11.75 -0.79 4.16
C HIS A 82 -11.83 0.48 5.04
N GLY A 83 -10.78 1.30 5.03
CA GLY A 83 -10.74 2.60 5.71
C GLY A 83 -10.06 2.58 7.07
N GLU A 84 -9.28 1.55 7.41
CA GLU A 84 -8.46 1.54 8.62
C GLU A 84 -7.49 2.72 8.58
N ASN A 85 -7.58 3.59 9.59
CA ASN A 85 -6.91 4.88 9.60
C ASN A 85 -5.81 5.00 10.67
N ASP A 86 -5.54 3.97 11.46
CA ASP A 86 -4.37 3.91 12.36
C ASP A 86 -3.46 2.78 11.89
N LEU A 87 -2.53 3.10 10.99
CA LEU A 87 -1.65 2.14 10.36
C LEU A 87 -0.32 2.09 11.11
N CYS A 88 0.27 0.90 11.31
CA CYS A 88 1.66 0.78 11.74
C CYS A 88 2.43 -0.11 10.77
N ILE A 89 3.41 0.50 10.10
CA ILE A 89 4.19 -0.13 9.04
C ILE A 89 5.64 -0.22 9.50
N SER A 90 6.27 -1.38 9.34
CA SER A 90 7.70 -1.53 9.60
C SER A 90 8.53 -1.00 8.45
N SER A 91 9.67 -0.38 8.76
CA SER A 91 10.71 -0.15 7.75
C SER A 91 12.11 -0.40 8.31
N LEU A 92 13.04 -0.75 7.43
CA LEU A 92 14.43 -0.99 7.77
C LEU A 92 15.20 0.33 7.74
N ASN A 93 16.03 0.51 8.75
CA ASN A 93 16.99 1.59 8.81
C ASN A 93 18.40 1.02 8.92
N ALA A 94 19.29 1.40 8.01
CA ALA A 94 20.64 0.87 7.94
C ALA A 94 21.50 1.25 9.17
N ASN A 95 21.17 2.34 9.88
CA ASN A 95 21.89 2.85 11.06
C ASN A 95 23.39 3.10 10.84
N ARG A 96 23.82 3.33 9.59
CA ARG A 96 25.20 3.66 9.22
C ARG A 96 25.44 5.17 9.15
N TYR A 97 24.91 5.91 10.11
CA TYR A 97 24.96 7.38 10.12
C TYR A 97 26.36 7.96 10.35
N ARG A 98 27.23 7.20 11.03
CA ARG A 98 28.59 7.63 11.30
C ARG A 98 29.53 7.06 10.24
N ASN A 99 30.46 7.89 9.77
CA ASN A 99 31.39 7.51 8.72
C ASN A 99 32.21 6.27 9.08
N GLU A 100 32.53 6.06 10.36
CA GLU A 100 33.28 4.88 10.80
C GLU A 100 32.52 3.57 10.58
N LEU A 101 31.18 3.60 10.50
CA LEU A 101 30.34 2.42 10.34
C LEU A 101 30.08 2.05 8.88
N GLN A 102 30.35 2.95 7.92
CA GLN A 102 29.98 2.76 6.52
C GLN A 102 30.67 1.52 5.92
N ASN A 103 31.93 1.29 6.26
CA ASN A 103 32.76 0.22 5.69
C ASN A 103 32.92 -1.00 6.61
N ILE A 104 32.12 -1.11 7.68
CA ILE A 104 32.18 -2.24 8.61
C ILE A 104 31.16 -3.31 8.22
N ILE A 105 31.61 -4.56 8.18
CA ILE A 105 30.73 -5.73 8.06
C ILE A 105 30.16 -6.03 9.45
N GLY A 106 28.83 -6.00 9.58
CA GLY A 106 28.13 -6.23 10.84
C GLY A 106 26.62 -5.99 10.75
N MET A 107 25.90 -6.40 11.79
CA MET A 107 24.45 -6.23 11.91
C MET A 107 24.16 -4.86 12.54
N PHE A 108 23.93 -3.86 11.69
CA PHE A 108 23.55 -2.51 12.11
C PHE A 108 22.07 -2.19 11.86
N ILE A 109 21.43 -2.95 10.97
CA ILE A 109 20.06 -2.69 10.55
C ILE A 109 19.09 -2.74 11.74
N SER A 110 18.18 -1.79 11.80
CA SER A 110 17.12 -1.73 12.80
C SER A 110 15.77 -1.63 12.12
N THR A 111 14.78 -2.31 12.68
CA THR A 111 13.39 -2.18 12.24
C THR A 111 12.70 -1.12 13.08
N LEU A 112 12.10 -0.13 12.43
CA LEU A 112 11.39 0.97 13.07
C LEU A 112 9.89 0.89 12.76
N PRO A 113 9.02 1.04 13.77
CA PRO A 113 7.58 1.15 13.56
C PRO A 113 7.20 2.57 13.12
N TYR A 114 6.56 2.68 11.96
CA TYR A 114 5.96 3.91 11.44
C TYR A 114 4.46 3.85 11.69
N ARG A 115 4.03 4.30 12.87
CA ARG A 115 2.61 4.54 13.14
C ARG A 115 2.15 5.85 12.49
N ILE A 116 1.19 5.72 11.57
CA ILE A 116 0.62 6.78 10.75
C ILE A 116 -0.90 6.77 10.97
N GLN A 117 -1.38 7.77 11.69
CA GLN A 117 -2.81 8.04 11.85
C GLN A 117 -3.30 8.95 10.72
N LEU A 118 -4.20 8.44 9.89
CA LEU A 118 -4.74 9.07 8.70
C LEU A 118 -6.06 9.79 9.01
N ASP A 119 -6.26 10.94 8.38
CA ASP A 119 -7.59 11.52 8.24
C ASP A 119 -8.13 11.15 6.84
N PRO A 120 -9.28 10.45 6.75
CA PRO A 120 -9.90 10.11 5.46
C PRO A 120 -10.17 11.33 4.56
N GLN A 121 -10.33 12.52 5.13
CA GLN A 121 -10.60 13.76 4.39
C GLN A 121 -9.35 14.43 3.84
N TRP A 122 -8.16 14.02 4.28
CA TRP A 122 -6.92 14.56 3.76
C TRP A 122 -6.79 14.31 2.27
N SER A 123 -6.29 15.34 1.58
CA SER A 123 -5.76 15.18 0.25
C SER A 123 -4.49 14.34 0.26
N PHE A 124 -4.04 13.86 -0.90
CA PHE A 124 -2.76 13.15 -0.98
C PHE A 124 -1.60 14.07 -0.57
N ASP A 125 -1.65 15.35 -0.91
CA ASP A 125 -0.64 16.33 -0.49
C ASP A 125 -0.58 16.50 1.03
N ASP A 126 -1.73 16.51 1.70
CA ASP A 126 -1.78 16.63 3.16
C ASP A 126 -1.22 15.36 3.82
N LEU A 127 -1.50 14.19 3.24
CA LEU A 127 -0.89 12.93 3.68
C LEU A 127 0.63 12.95 3.52
N VAL A 128 1.15 13.38 2.37
CA VAL A 128 2.60 13.45 2.13
C VAL A 128 3.27 14.39 3.13
N LYS A 129 2.67 15.56 3.40
CA LYS A 129 3.18 16.50 4.41
C LYS A 129 3.20 15.86 5.80
N TYR A 130 2.11 15.18 6.18
CA TYR A 130 2.02 14.49 7.46
C TYR A 130 3.06 13.37 7.61
N VAL A 131 3.20 12.52 6.59
CA VAL A 131 4.18 11.42 6.56
C VAL A 131 5.60 11.97 6.61
N ARG A 132 5.90 13.08 5.92
CA ARG A 132 7.21 13.74 6.02
C ARG A 132 7.57 14.12 7.46
N GLU A 133 6.68 14.79 8.18
CA GLU A 133 6.92 15.20 9.57
C GLU A 133 7.07 13.98 10.49
N LYS A 134 6.22 12.97 10.32
CA LYS A 134 6.31 11.71 11.09
C LYS A 134 7.61 10.96 10.84
N CYS A 135 8.01 10.78 9.58
CA CYS A 135 9.26 10.12 9.22
C CYS A 135 10.47 10.87 9.79
N SER A 136 10.48 12.20 9.72
CA SER A 136 11.57 13.01 10.26
C SER A 136 11.71 12.81 11.77
N SER A 137 10.59 12.88 12.51
CA SER A 137 10.56 12.66 13.96
C SER A 137 11.01 11.24 14.34
N ILE A 138 10.57 10.21 13.60
CA ILE A 138 10.99 8.83 13.83
C ILE A 138 12.50 8.65 13.60
N LEU A 139 13.04 9.24 12.54
CA LEU A 139 14.46 9.11 12.21
C LEU A 139 15.37 9.79 13.25
N GLU A 140 14.96 10.89 13.86
CA GLU A 140 15.69 11.53 14.97
C GLU A 140 15.88 10.58 16.17
N HIS A 141 14.91 9.69 16.39
CA HIS A 141 14.89 8.72 17.50
C HIS A 141 15.21 7.27 17.07
N SER A 142 15.65 7.07 15.83
CA SER A 142 15.95 5.76 15.23
C SER A 142 17.06 4.96 15.90
N HIS A 143 17.94 5.63 16.64
CA HIS A 143 19.04 5.01 17.39
C HIS A 143 18.56 4.24 18.63
N TYR A 144 17.30 4.43 19.04
CA TYR A 144 16.73 3.76 20.19
C TYR A 144 16.32 2.31 19.81
N PRO A 145 16.88 1.27 20.45
CA PRO A 145 16.68 -0.10 20.01
C PRO A 145 15.22 -0.57 20.09
N LEU A 146 14.78 -1.30 19.06
CA LEU A 146 13.44 -1.87 18.99
C LEU A 146 13.07 -2.71 20.23
N GLN A 147 14.01 -3.49 20.79
CA GLN A 147 13.70 -4.28 21.99
C GLN A 147 13.28 -3.40 23.17
N HIS A 148 13.83 -2.18 23.28
CA HIS A 148 13.47 -1.22 24.31
C HIS A 148 12.18 -0.46 24.01
N ILE A 149 11.81 -0.31 22.74
CA ILE A 149 10.49 0.20 22.33
C ILE A 149 9.41 -0.79 22.82
N LEU A 150 9.63 -2.07 22.55
CA LEU A 150 8.70 -3.16 22.87
C LEU A 150 8.64 -3.52 24.36
N ALA A 151 9.72 -3.33 25.11
CA ALA A 151 9.76 -3.68 26.53
C ALA A 151 8.68 -2.96 27.38
N ASN A 152 8.18 -1.81 26.90
CA ASN A 152 7.16 -1.04 27.61
C ASN A 152 5.73 -1.49 27.30
N SER A 153 5.51 -2.42 26.38
CA SER A 153 4.19 -2.66 25.81
C SER A 153 3.45 -3.90 26.36
N HIS A 154 4.00 -4.64 27.33
CA HIS A 154 3.43 -5.89 27.91
C HIS A 154 3.08 -6.99 26.88
N ILE A 155 3.47 -6.82 25.62
CA ILE A 155 3.12 -7.71 24.51
C ILE A 155 4.09 -8.87 24.42
N ASN A 156 3.57 -10.01 23.99
CA ASN A 156 4.42 -11.12 23.62
C ASN A 156 5.28 -10.73 22.41
N GLN A 157 6.59 -10.60 22.62
CA GLN A 157 7.53 -10.16 21.57
C GLN A 157 7.52 -11.06 20.33
N SER A 158 6.97 -12.28 20.42
CA SER A 158 6.79 -13.18 19.27
C SER A 158 5.57 -12.86 18.38
N ASN A 159 4.68 -11.95 18.79
CA ASN A 159 3.39 -11.68 18.14
C ASN A 159 3.17 -10.18 17.86
N ILE A 160 4.17 -9.51 17.31
CA ILE A 160 4.10 -8.07 17.01
C ILE A 160 3.55 -7.88 15.59
N SER A 161 2.32 -7.37 15.48
CA SER A 161 1.59 -7.30 14.20
C SER A 161 2.20 -6.31 13.21
N PHE A 162 2.78 -5.20 13.65
CA PHE A 162 3.35 -4.22 12.71
C PHE A 162 4.61 -4.75 11.99
N LEU A 163 5.26 -5.79 12.52
CA LEU A 163 6.34 -6.49 11.82
C LEU A 163 5.82 -7.29 10.62
N GLU A 164 4.51 -7.49 10.49
CA GLU A 164 3.90 -8.26 9.40
C GLU A 164 3.79 -7.46 8.10
N THR A 165 3.73 -6.12 8.18
CA THR A 165 3.65 -5.20 7.04
C THR A 165 4.89 -4.34 6.94
N MET A 166 5.60 -4.45 5.82
CA MET A 166 6.91 -3.85 5.61
C MET A 166 6.91 -2.90 4.42
N PHE A 167 7.58 -1.76 4.58
CA PHE A 167 7.93 -0.87 3.49
C PHE A 167 9.44 -0.70 3.40
N ASP A 168 9.98 -0.78 2.19
CA ASP A 168 11.39 -0.50 1.93
C ASP A 168 11.55 0.33 0.65
N PHE A 169 12.63 1.10 0.60
CA PHE A 169 13.01 1.89 -0.56
C PHE A 169 14.50 1.67 -0.84
N VAL A 170 14.79 1.11 -2.01
CA VAL A 170 16.14 0.74 -2.41
C VAL A 170 16.58 1.59 -3.60
N THR A 171 17.69 2.30 -3.45
CA THR A 171 18.36 2.97 -4.58
C THR A 171 19.46 2.08 -5.12
N ILE A 172 19.36 1.70 -6.40
CA ILE A 172 20.37 0.92 -7.11
C ILE A 172 21.27 1.92 -7.85
N SER A 173 22.50 2.09 -7.35
CA SER A 173 23.44 3.12 -7.83
C SER A 173 24.76 2.59 -8.40
N SER A 174 24.99 1.28 -8.30
CA SER A 174 26.12 0.59 -8.90
C SER A 174 25.65 -0.63 -9.68
N HIS A 175 26.40 -1.05 -10.68
CA HIS A 175 26.29 -2.40 -11.22
C HIS A 175 26.74 -3.37 -10.13
N SER A 176 25.82 -3.73 -9.21
CA SER A 176 26.04 -4.74 -8.17
C SER A 176 26.51 -6.07 -8.74
N ASP A 177 26.23 -6.27 -10.03
CA ASP A 177 26.39 -7.52 -10.72
C ASP A 177 27.74 -7.61 -11.42
N GLU A 178 28.58 -6.57 -11.47
CA GLU A 178 29.88 -6.61 -12.16
C GLU A 178 31.03 -6.24 -11.22
N LEU A 179 31.85 -7.24 -10.89
CA LEU A 179 33.09 -7.07 -10.12
C LEU A 179 34.29 -7.16 -11.06
N SER A 180 35.18 -6.17 -11.02
CA SER A 180 36.45 -6.21 -11.74
C SER A 180 37.59 -6.58 -10.78
N LEU A 181 38.39 -7.57 -11.18
CA LEU A 181 39.57 -8.02 -10.46
C LEU A 181 40.70 -8.31 -11.46
N ASP A 182 41.80 -7.57 -11.38
CA ASP A 182 43.01 -7.78 -12.20
C ASP A 182 42.74 -7.90 -13.73
N GLY A 183 41.83 -7.09 -14.26
CA GLY A 183 41.46 -7.10 -15.68
C GLY A 183 40.46 -8.18 -16.08
N ALA A 184 40.03 -9.05 -15.15
CA ALA A 184 38.88 -9.92 -15.31
C ALA A 184 37.60 -9.21 -14.84
N SER A 185 36.50 -9.40 -15.58
CA SER A 185 35.15 -9.00 -15.17
C SER A 185 34.36 -10.24 -14.76
N VAL A 186 33.76 -10.18 -13.57
CA VAL A 186 32.89 -11.21 -13.02
C VAL A 186 31.47 -10.65 -13.03
N LYS A 187 30.56 -11.33 -13.73
CA LYS A 187 29.14 -11.00 -13.73
C LYS A 187 28.34 -11.96 -12.85
N GLN A 188 27.46 -11.42 -12.02
CA GLN A 188 26.50 -12.24 -11.29
C GLN A 188 25.56 -12.92 -12.29
N VAL A 189 25.49 -14.25 -12.23
CA VAL A 189 24.55 -15.03 -13.04
C VAL A 189 23.27 -15.23 -12.21
N PRO A 190 22.08 -14.95 -12.75
CA PRO A 190 20.83 -15.24 -12.08
C PRO A 190 20.77 -16.72 -11.69
N SER A 191 20.46 -17.01 -10.43
CA SER A 191 20.22 -18.39 -10.00
C SER A 191 18.85 -18.84 -10.51
N GLU A 192 18.78 -19.93 -11.26
CA GLU A 192 17.52 -20.57 -11.66
C GLU A 192 16.73 -21.13 -10.45
N GLN A 193 17.36 -21.18 -9.26
CA GLN A 193 16.82 -21.75 -8.03
C GLN A 193 16.78 -20.73 -6.89
N SER A 194 16.48 -19.47 -7.16
CA SER A 194 16.13 -18.54 -6.07
C SER A 194 14.72 -18.88 -5.56
N PHE A 195 14.64 -19.64 -4.46
CA PHE A 195 13.40 -19.69 -3.70
C PHE A 195 13.13 -18.30 -3.16
N GLU A 196 12.03 -17.73 -3.59
CA GLU A 196 11.60 -16.43 -3.12
C GLU A 196 11.04 -16.57 -1.71
N VAL A 197 11.66 -15.85 -0.76
CA VAL A 197 11.38 -15.99 0.67
C VAL A 197 10.55 -14.81 1.16
N ALA A 198 9.39 -15.12 1.73
CA ALA A 198 8.55 -14.16 2.42
C ALA A 198 8.97 -14.08 3.89
N LYS A 199 9.66 -12.99 4.25
CA LYS A 199 10.02 -12.70 5.66
C LYS A 199 8.88 -12.04 6.43
N PHE A 200 7.96 -11.43 5.69
CA PHE A 200 6.83 -10.66 6.18
C PHE A 200 5.56 -11.11 5.45
N ASP A 201 4.39 -10.77 5.98
CA ASP A 201 3.13 -11.13 5.33
C ASP A 201 2.88 -10.30 4.09
N PHE A 202 3.22 -9.01 4.18
CA PHE A 202 3.09 -8.04 3.11
C PHE A 202 4.32 -7.12 3.11
N MET A 203 5.11 -7.12 2.03
CA MET A 203 6.27 -6.25 1.88
C MET A 203 6.22 -5.54 0.52
N LEU A 204 6.13 -4.22 0.56
CA LEU A 204 6.26 -3.39 -0.63
C LEU A 204 7.65 -2.75 -0.66
N THR A 205 8.42 -3.06 -1.71
CA THR A 205 9.73 -2.48 -1.94
C THR A 205 9.70 -1.59 -3.17
N PHE A 206 10.03 -0.32 -3.00
CA PHE A 206 10.31 0.59 -4.11
C PHE A 206 11.76 0.44 -4.51
N MET A 207 12.02 0.38 -5.81
CA MET A 207 13.36 0.30 -6.37
C MET A 207 13.55 1.46 -7.33
N TYR A 208 14.54 2.29 -7.05
CA TYR A 208 14.97 3.37 -7.92
C TYR A 208 16.35 3.07 -8.49
N ASN A 209 16.42 2.77 -9.79
CA ASN A 209 17.66 2.51 -10.49
C ASN A 209 18.21 3.80 -11.09
N THR A 210 19.39 4.22 -10.63
CA THR A 210 20.02 5.46 -11.13
C THR A 210 20.82 5.27 -12.41
N ILE A 211 21.05 4.02 -12.81
CA ILE A 211 21.91 3.67 -13.94
C ILE A 211 21.09 3.49 -15.22
N LEU A 212 19.85 3.02 -15.09
CA LEU A 212 18.96 2.92 -16.24
C LEU A 212 18.62 4.32 -16.76
N GLU A 213 18.63 4.46 -18.09
CA GLU A 213 18.15 5.67 -18.74
C GLU A 213 16.62 5.77 -18.65
N ASN A 214 15.95 4.61 -18.72
CA ASN A 214 14.49 4.48 -18.75
C ASN A 214 13.96 3.49 -17.68
N ASN A 215 12.69 3.64 -17.27
CA ASN A 215 11.96 2.84 -16.30
C ASN A 215 12.72 2.70 -14.98
N ARG A 216 13.16 3.85 -14.48
CA ARG A 216 14.04 3.96 -13.32
C ARG A 216 13.33 3.61 -12.02
N LEU A 217 12.01 3.74 -11.96
CA LEU A 217 11.21 3.40 -10.79
C LEU A 217 10.45 2.09 -11.04
N SER A 218 10.45 1.22 -10.05
CA SER A 218 9.60 0.03 -10.03
C SER A 218 9.24 -0.33 -8.59
N CYS A 219 8.18 -1.11 -8.45
CA CYS A 219 7.80 -1.72 -7.19
C CYS A 219 7.91 -3.23 -7.26
N ARG A 220 8.21 -3.84 -6.12
CA ARG A 220 8.12 -5.27 -5.89
C ARG A 220 7.23 -5.51 -4.69
N LEU A 221 6.10 -6.14 -4.91
CA LEU A 221 5.22 -6.62 -3.85
C LEU A 221 5.58 -8.07 -3.55
N THR A 222 5.96 -8.37 -2.31
CA THR A 222 6.29 -9.70 -1.83
C THR A 222 5.34 -10.05 -0.69
N CYS A 223 4.52 -11.08 -0.87
CA CYS A 223 3.56 -11.52 0.13
C CYS A 223 3.82 -12.98 0.54
N SER A 224 3.40 -13.37 1.73
CA SER A 224 3.47 -14.76 2.17
C SER A 224 2.45 -15.62 1.42
N ASN A 225 2.93 -16.66 0.73
CA ASN A 225 2.08 -17.64 0.04
C ASN A 225 1.20 -18.45 1.01
N ASP A 226 1.54 -18.45 2.31
CA ASP A 226 0.68 -19.04 3.35
C ASP A 226 -0.63 -18.26 3.54
N LEU A 227 -0.68 -16.99 3.11
CA LEU A 227 -1.81 -16.07 3.30
C LEU A 227 -2.46 -15.62 1.98
N PHE A 228 -1.66 -15.42 0.94
CA PHE A 228 -2.12 -14.84 -0.32
C PHE A 228 -1.95 -15.81 -1.49
N ASP A 229 -2.90 -15.77 -2.41
CA ASP A 229 -2.83 -16.35 -3.74
C ASP A 229 -2.11 -15.42 -4.71
N GLU A 230 -1.47 -16.01 -5.72
CA GLU A 230 -0.78 -15.26 -6.77
C GLU A 230 -1.71 -14.27 -7.49
N ASN A 231 -2.97 -14.64 -7.72
CA ASN A 231 -3.97 -13.78 -8.32
C ASN A 231 -4.28 -12.56 -7.45
N THR A 232 -4.38 -12.74 -6.13
CA THR A 232 -4.64 -11.66 -5.17
C THR A 232 -3.46 -10.69 -5.12
N VAL A 233 -2.22 -11.20 -5.05
CA VAL A 233 -1.01 -10.37 -5.09
C VAL A 233 -0.90 -9.60 -6.41
N THR A 234 -1.20 -10.26 -7.53
CA THR A 234 -1.20 -9.63 -8.86
C THR A 234 -2.23 -8.51 -8.94
N ASN A 235 -3.45 -8.75 -8.46
CA ASN A 235 -4.50 -7.72 -8.44
C ASN A 235 -4.14 -6.54 -7.53
N ILE A 236 -3.52 -6.78 -6.37
CA ILE A 236 -3.00 -5.69 -5.52
C ILE A 236 -1.93 -4.89 -6.28
N GLY A 237 -1.03 -5.56 -7.00
CA GLY A 237 -0.03 -4.91 -7.85
C GLY A 237 -0.65 -4.02 -8.94
N ARG A 238 -1.67 -4.53 -9.65
CA ARG A 238 -2.43 -3.76 -10.65
C ARG A 238 -3.13 -2.55 -10.03
N ARG A 239 -3.71 -2.71 -8.84
CA ARG A 239 -4.35 -1.61 -8.10
C ARG A 239 -3.35 -0.55 -7.67
N LEU A 240 -2.16 -0.93 -7.24
CA LEU A 240 -1.08 0.00 -6.95
C LEU A 240 -0.67 0.77 -8.22
N GLU A 241 -0.47 0.08 -9.34
CA GLU A 241 -0.16 0.72 -10.62
C GLU A 241 -1.24 1.74 -11.03
N TYR A 242 -2.51 1.37 -10.89
CA TYR A 242 -3.64 2.24 -11.18
C TYR A 242 -3.69 3.46 -10.26
N CYS A 243 -3.43 3.30 -8.95
CA CYS A 243 -3.28 4.43 -8.04
C CYS A 243 -2.15 5.38 -8.46
N PHE A 244 -1.02 4.84 -8.92
CA PHE A 244 0.09 5.65 -9.43
C PHE A 244 -0.33 6.46 -10.65
N GLN A 245 -1.04 5.83 -11.59
CA GLN A 245 -1.59 6.52 -12.74
C GLN A 245 -2.57 7.62 -12.30
N GLN A 246 -3.48 7.37 -11.37
CA GLN A 246 -4.41 8.41 -10.88
C GLN A 246 -3.70 9.59 -10.20
N LEU A 247 -2.65 9.31 -9.41
CA LEU A 247 -1.91 10.33 -8.68
C LEU A 247 -1.01 11.17 -9.58
N PHE A 248 -0.34 10.54 -10.54
CA PHE A 248 0.74 11.16 -11.29
C PHE A 248 0.43 11.38 -12.77
N SER A 249 -0.60 10.77 -13.37
CA SER A 249 -0.91 11.02 -14.78
C SER A 249 -1.42 12.43 -15.04
N THR A 250 -1.04 12.97 -16.19
CA THR A 250 -1.49 14.27 -16.67
C THR A 250 -2.78 14.07 -17.46
N ASN A 251 -3.96 14.25 -16.85
CA ASN A 251 -5.20 14.18 -17.60
C ASN A 251 -5.40 15.50 -18.39
N GLU A 252 -5.61 15.45 -19.71
CA GLU A 252 -5.91 16.66 -20.51
C GLU A 252 -7.20 17.38 -20.05
N ASN A 253 -8.05 16.70 -19.27
CA ASN A 253 -9.32 17.21 -18.74
C ASN A 253 -9.29 17.53 -17.22
N MET A 254 -8.22 17.19 -16.49
CA MET A 254 -8.06 17.51 -15.06
C MET A 254 -6.67 18.11 -14.86
N ASN A 255 -6.60 19.36 -14.41
CA ASN A 255 -5.31 19.95 -14.07
C ASN A 255 -4.62 19.06 -13.01
N ARG A 256 -3.30 18.85 -13.10
CA ARG A 256 -2.50 18.10 -12.10
C ARG A 256 -2.77 18.54 -10.65
N MET A 257 -3.21 19.78 -10.46
CA MET A 257 -3.65 20.30 -9.16
C MET A 257 -4.86 19.53 -8.60
N ASP A 258 -5.85 19.15 -9.40
CA ASP A 258 -7.13 18.62 -8.90
C ASP A 258 -7.03 17.21 -8.29
N THR A 259 -6.12 16.35 -8.78
CA THR A 259 -5.93 14.98 -8.25
C THR A 259 -5.15 14.98 -6.93
N CYS A 260 -4.16 15.86 -6.78
CA CYS A 260 -3.39 16.01 -5.54
C CYS A 260 -4.23 16.57 -4.39
N TYR A 261 -5.27 17.36 -4.69
CA TYR A 261 -6.29 17.83 -3.73
C TYR A 261 -7.44 16.85 -3.51
N THR A 262 -7.47 15.72 -4.22
CA THR A 262 -8.50 14.71 -4.03
C THR A 262 -8.27 13.97 -2.72
N SER A 263 -9.34 13.85 -1.92
CA SER A 263 -9.30 13.15 -0.64
C SER A 263 -8.95 11.68 -0.83
N ILE A 264 -8.15 11.11 0.08
CA ILE A 264 -7.70 9.72 0.02
C ILE A 264 -8.89 8.74 -0.04
N SER A 265 -10.01 9.09 0.60
CA SER A 265 -11.24 8.31 0.56
C SER A 265 -11.80 8.12 -0.86
N LYS A 266 -11.55 9.07 -1.77
CA LYS A 266 -12.09 9.11 -3.13
C LYS A 266 -11.20 8.42 -4.17
N PHE A 267 -10.02 7.94 -3.81
CA PHE A 267 -9.23 7.14 -4.75
C PHE A 267 -9.96 5.84 -5.09
N ASP A 268 -10.01 5.51 -6.37
CA ASP A 268 -10.65 4.29 -6.83
C ASP A 268 -9.59 3.19 -6.95
N LEU A 269 -9.79 2.12 -6.18
CA LEU A 269 -9.03 0.87 -6.33
C LEU A 269 -9.69 -0.10 -7.31
N ILE A 270 -10.86 0.24 -7.84
CA ILE A 270 -11.56 -0.62 -8.80
C ILE A 270 -10.85 -0.45 -10.14
N LEU A 271 -10.38 -1.56 -10.70
CA LEU A 271 -9.74 -1.51 -12.00
C LEU A 271 -10.79 -1.16 -13.08
N PRO A 272 -10.41 -0.44 -14.16
CA PRO A 272 -11.35 -0.10 -15.23
C PRO A 272 -12.05 -1.32 -15.83
N GLU A 273 -11.36 -2.45 -15.92
CA GLU A 273 -11.89 -3.75 -16.37
C GLU A 273 -12.99 -4.28 -15.42
N GLU A 274 -12.77 -4.22 -14.10
CA GLU A 274 -13.77 -4.62 -13.10
C GLU A 274 -15.01 -3.72 -13.14
N THR A 275 -14.82 -2.43 -13.46
CA THR A 275 -15.92 -1.45 -13.58
C THR A 275 -16.81 -1.80 -14.78
N GLN A 276 -16.21 -2.14 -15.92
CA GLN A 276 -16.92 -2.57 -17.12
C GLN A 276 -17.68 -3.87 -16.90
N GLU A 277 -17.07 -4.87 -16.23
CA GLU A 277 -17.77 -6.12 -15.90
C GLU A 277 -18.96 -5.92 -14.98
N VAL A 278 -18.85 -5.04 -13.98
CA VAL A 278 -19.95 -4.69 -13.05
C VAL A 278 -21.07 -3.96 -13.81
N GLU A 279 -20.73 -3.01 -14.68
CA GLU A 279 -21.70 -2.34 -15.53
C GLU A 279 -22.41 -3.34 -16.45
N ASP A 280 -21.67 -4.20 -17.16
CA ASP A 280 -22.22 -5.21 -18.06
C ASP A 280 -23.11 -6.21 -17.31
N THR A 281 -22.75 -6.64 -16.10
CA THR A 281 -23.59 -7.54 -15.29
C THR A 281 -24.84 -6.86 -14.72
N ILE A 282 -24.76 -5.58 -14.35
CA ILE A 282 -25.92 -4.80 -13.91
C ILE A 282 -26.88 -4.53 -15.08
N PHE A 283 -26.36 -4.18 -16.26
CA PHE A 283 -27.16 -3.91 -17.46
C PHE A 283 -27.73 -5.19 -18.09
N CYS A 284 -27.04 -6.33 -18.03
CA CYS A 284 -27.58 -7.64 -18.42
C CYS A 284 -28.67 -8.17 -17.47
N ARG A 285 -28.80 -7.62 -16.25
CA ARG A 285 -29.86 -7.96 -15.29
C ARG A 285 -31.09 -7.06 -15.37
N GLN A 286 -31.21 -6.18 -16.38
CA GLN A 286 -32.52 -5.61 -16.66
C GLN A 286 -33.47 -6.73 -17.11
N PRO A 287 -34.61 -6.94 -16.43
CA PRO A 287 -35.52 -8.02 -16.79
C PRO A 287 -36.00 -7.78 -18.22
N HIS A 288 -35.86 -8.81 -19.05
CA HIS A 288 -36.56 -8.92 -20.32
C HIS A 288 -38.06 -8.96 -19.99
N ILE A 289 -38.70 -7.80 -19.88
CA ILE A 289 -40.15 -7.71 -19.88
C ILE A 289 -40.55 -8.02 -21.33
N MET A 290 -40.80 -9.30 -21.61
CA MET A 290 -41.65 -9.68 -22.74
C MET A 290 -43.05 -9.15 -22.46
N ASN A 291 -43.29 -7.88 -22.82
CA ASN A 291 -44.63 -7.42 -23.09
C ASN A 291 -44.88 -7.60 -24.58
N GLU A 292 -45.68 -8.60 -24.92
CA GLU A 292 -46.46 -8.56 -26.14
C GLU A 292 -47.26 -7.25 -26.14
N GLY A 293 -46.99 -6.41 -27.15
CA GLY A 293 -47.88 -5.33 -27.56
C GLY A 293 -47.95 -4.10 -26.67
N MET A 294 -46.96 -3.21 -26.72
CA MET A 294 -47.21 -1.77 -26.89
C MET A 294 -45.92 -1.01 -27.19
N PHE A 295 -45.87 -0.35 -28.35
CA PHE A 295 -44.84 0.62 -28.68
C PHE A 295 -44.87 1.77 -27.66
N PHE A 296 -43.79 1.94 -26.90
CA PHE A 296 -43.43 3.23 -26.33
C PHE A 296 -41.99 3.54 -26.67
N CYS A 297 -41.82 4.44 -27.64
CA CYS A 297 -40.57 5.11 -27.94
C CYS A 297 -40.30 6.08 -26.78
N ILE A 298 -39.38 5.75 -25.86
CA ILE A 298 -38.89 6.69 -24.85
C ILE A 298 -37.49 7.13 -25.26
N SER A 299 -37.45 8.21 -26.03
CA SER A 299 -36.27 9.00 -26.28
C SER A 299 -35.80 9.70 -24.98
N ARG A 300 -34.48 9.69 -24.75
CA ARG A 300 -33.69 10.55 -23.83
C ARG A 300 -34.49 11.22 -22.70
N PHE A 301 -34.58 10.54 -21.55
CA PHE A 301 -34.83 11.23 -20.27
C PHE A 301 -33.52 11.31 -19.46
N SER A 302 -33.33 12.49 -18.88
CA SER A 302 -32.12 12.99 -18.22
C SER A 302 -31.73 12.18 -16.97
N CYS A 303 -30.42 11.96 -16.82
CA CYS A 303 -29.73 11.19 -15.77
C CYS A 303 -30.00 11.58 -14.30
N LEU A 304 -30.80 12.62 -14.01
CA LEU A 304 -30.96 13.19 -12.67
C LEU A 304 -32.11 12.58 -11.86
N THR A 305 -33.08 11.93 -12.48
CA THR A 305 -34.22 11.32 -11.76
C THR A 305 -33.97 9.89 -11.29
N PHE A 306 -32.98 9.18 -11.88
CA PHE A 306 -32.70 7.77 -11.55
C PHE A 306 -31.98 7.60 -10.19
N VAL A 307 -31.09 8.53 -9.84
CA VAL A 307 -30.39 8.53 -8.53
C VAL A 307 -31.37 8.76 -7.37
N SER A 308 -32.43 9.54 -7.58
CA SER A 308 -33.46 9.76 -6.56
C SER A 308 -34.32 8.53 -6.31
N ILE A 309 -34.57 7.70 -7.34
CA ILE A 309 -35.36 6.47 -7.21
C ILE A 309 -34.54 5.36 -6.53
N ILE A 310 -33.25 5.24 -6.83
CA ILE A 310 -32.35 4.29 -6.16
C ILE A 310 -32.18 4.65 -4.67
N ASN A 311 -32.06 5.94 -4.32
CA ASN A 311 -31.99 6.36 -2.92
C ASN A 311 -33.30 6.09 -2.13
N ILE A 312 -34.46 6.10 -2.79
CA ILE A 312 -35.75 5.75 -2.15
C ILE A 312 -35.87 4.22 -1.98
N LEU A 313 -35.35 3.43 -2.91
CA LEU A 313 -35.35 1.96 -2.83
C LEU A 313 -34.36 1.43 -1.78
N CYS A 314 -33.15 1.99 -1.67
CA CYS A 314 -32.18 1.58 -0.64
C CYS A 314 -32.63 1.92 0.78
N LYS A 315 -33.45 2.97 0.98
CA LYS A 315 -33.99 3.35 2.29
C LYS A 315 -35.14 2.44 2.76
N ASN A 316 -35.82 1.74 1.85
CA ASN A 316 -36.91 0.81 2.18
C ASN A 316 -36.44 -0.64 2.39
N ILE A 317 -35.24 -1.00 1.93
CA ILE A 317 -34.67 -2.33 2.12
C ILE A 317 -34.06 -2.48 3.53
N THR A 318 -33.61 -1.39 4.15
CA THR A 318 -33.07 -1.39 5.52
C THR A 318 -34.16 -1.46 6.61
N THR A 319 -35.40 -1.05 6.33
CA THR A 319 -36.53 -1.12 7.28
C THR A 319 -37.26 -2.46 7.29
N ASN A 320 -37.09 -3.31 6.27
CA ASN A 320 -37.80 -4.61 6.18
C ASN A 320 -36.98 -5.83 6.62
N LEU A 321 -35.69 -5.69 6.95
CA LEU A 321 -34.85 -6.79 7.42
C LEU A 321 -34.85 -7.02 8.94
N PHE A 322 -35.62 -6.24 9.72
CA PHE A 322 -35.70 -6.37 11.19
C PHE A 322 -36.97 -7.05 11.73
N LEU A 323 -37.87 -7.57 10.88
CA LEU A 323 -39.15 -8.17 11.32
C LEU A 323 -39.37 -9.65 10.97
N TYR A 324 -38.36 -10.38 10.48
CA TYR A 324 -38.49 -11.82 10.22
C TYR A 324 -37.38 -12.63 10.90
N ARG A 325 -37.36 -12.61 12.24
CA ARG A 325 -36.62 -13.61 13.03
C ARG A 325 -37.25 -13.86 14.40
N SER A 326 -38.52 -14.25 14.41
CA SER A 326 -39.16 -14.89 15.57
C SER A 326 -40.43 -15.64 15.14
N GLU A 327 -40.29 -16.87 14.66
CA GLU A 327 -41.25 -17.97 14.84
C GLU A 327 -40.69 -19.26 14.21
N GLU A 328 -40.75 -20.34 15.00
CA GLU A 328 -40.60 -21.76 14.65
C GLU A 328 -39.20 -22.35 14.37
N ALA A 329 -38.52 -22.81 15.42
CA ALA A 329 -38.34 -24.24 15.79
C ALA A 329 -37.41 -24.39 17.01
#